data_AF-A0A970M014-F1
#
_entry.id   AF-A0A970M014-F1
#
_cell.length_a   1.000
_cell.length_b   1.000
_cell.length_c   1.000
_cell.angle_alpha   90.00
_cell.angle_beta   90.00
_cell.angle_gamma   90.00
#
_symmetry.space_group_name_H-M   'P 1'
#
loop_
_entity.id
_entity.type
_entity.pdbx_description
1 polymer ?
#
loop_
_entity_poly.entity_id
_entity_poly.type
_entity_poly.pdbx_seq_one_letter_code
_entity_poly.pdbx_strand_id
1 'polypeptide(L)'
;DYKKNISVTTQEIAAYYEQHSSTFKQVASVDVDYVVVTPANIAPANTTVTDAELQQAYQKFVDTQKSAATPTVKHILITTDARDDAAAQKLAAQVATEIQKGTSFASAAQKYSDDPESKAKGGTVAGYEAGVFGDAFDKAVNSLKSGEVSQPIKTQYGYHLIQTEGAAVQVPTFEAEKARLTAELQKAKTENAYTDTINSLNELVVSSDALDVVAEEVKTVKVQSANAVTLATQHPVLSQPSVKVKLFNDDVKNGDRNASSNITLANGDVVWVKVRNYHAAGVQTLEEATPRVKTQLIEKKAFDAAKKDIQAALDAFKTQPAATVLAKNQIRFENAGTFTRADGLLKREIERAAFSVLAPKQGMWSVTTASLPNELVVVAVSNVNDTTSNALTPEQLKELAQLYQQLRAQQELDDYTQYLKSQAKIK
;
A
#
# COMPACT_ATOMS: atom_id res chain seq x y z
N ASP A 1 2.74 33.42 26.42
CA ASP A 1 1.65 33.96 27.27
C ASP A 1 0.66 34.87 26.55
N TYR A 2 1.08 35.72 25.61
CA TYR A 2 0.19 36.62 24.86
C TYR A 2 -0.97 35.95 24.10
N LYS A 3 -0.90 34.66 23.78
CA LYS A 3 -2.03 33.92 23.18
C LYS A 3 -3.16 33.65 24.20
N LYS A 4 -2.86 33.61 25.51
CA LYS A 4 -3.84 33.34 26.56
C LYS A 4 -4.78 34.54 26.67
N ASN A 5 -6.09 34.30 26.64
CA ASN A 5 -7.16 35.32 26.69
C ASN A 5 -7.41 36.13 25.40
N ILE A 6 -6.79 35.78 24.27
CA ILE A 6 -7.16 36.38 22.98
C ILE A 6 -8.37 35.66 22.40
N SER A 7 -9.48 36.39 22.30
CA SER A 7 -10.65 35.97 21.54
C SER A 7 -10.65 36.59 20.15
N VAL A 8 -11.13 35.83 19.17
CA VAL A 8 -11.36 36.29 17.81
C VAL A 8 -12.85 36.18 17.54
N THR A 9 -13.45 37.26 17.07
CA THR A 9 -14.88 37.32 16.74
C THR A 9 -15.14 36.77 15.34
N THR A 10 -16.39 36.37 15.07
CA THR A 10 -16.78 35.87 13.75
C THR A 10 -16.61 36.92 12.64
N GLN A 11 -16.83 38.20 12.95
CA GLN A 11 -16.58 39.30 12.01
C GLN A 11 -15.11 39.42 11.62
N GLU A 12 -14.20 39.29 12.58
CA GLU A 12 -12.75 39.33 12.30
C GLU A 12 -12.30 38.15 11.44
N ILE A 13 -12.88 36.97 11.67
CA ILE A 13 -12.61 35.77 10.86
C ILE A 13 -13.08 36.00 9.42
N ALA A 14 -14.31 36.49 9.23
CA ALA A 14 -14.86 36.78 7.90
C ALA A 14 -14.02 37.82 7.14
N ALA A 15 -13.69 38.94 7.78
CA ALA A 15 -12.89 40.00 7.18
C ALA A 15 -11.47 39.53 6.79
N TYR A 16 -10.83 38.75 7.66
CA TYR A 16 -9.50 38.20 7.37
C TYR A 16 -9.54 37.21 6.21
N TYR A 17 -10.53 36.33 6.19
CA TYR A 17 -10.72 35.37 5.11
C TYR A 17 -10.98 36.06 3.77
N GLU A 18 -11.84 37.08 3.72
CA GLU A 18 -12.13 37.83 2.48
C GLU A 18 -10.85 38.46 1.90
N GLN A 19 -10.03 39.06 2.76
CA GLN A 19 -8.78 39.71 2.34
C GLN A 19 -7.68 38.70 1.91
N HIS A 20 -7.70 37.47 2.42
CA HIS A 20 -6.63 36.48 2.21
C HIS A 20 -7.12 35.17 1.59
N SER A 21 -8.30 35.15 0.97
CA SER A 21 -8.97 33.94 0.45
C SER A 21 -8.06 33.13 -0.48
N SER A 22 -7.25 33.79 -1.30
CA SER A 22 -6.28 33.17 -2.21
C SER A 22 -5.18 32.34 -1.52
N THR A 23 -4.96 32.52 -0.21
CA THR A 23 -3.97 31.77 0.59
C THR A 23 -4.54 30.48 1.20
N PHE A 24 -5.88 30.34 1.20
CA PHE A 24 -6.60 29.18 1.70
C PHE A 24 -6.93 28.20 0.58
N LYS A 25 -5.93 27.86 -0.24
CA LYS A 25 -6.09 26.83 -1.29
C LYS A 25 -5.99 25.45 -0.68
N GLN A 26 -6.84 24.55 -1.15
CA GLN A 26 -6.81 23.12 -0.86
C GLN A 26 -6.81 22.30 -2.15
N VAL A 27 -6.17 21.13 -2.06
CA VAL A 27 -6.31 20.09 -3.07
C VAL A 27 -7.60 19.30 -2.80
N ALA A 28 -8.07 18.56 -3.81
CA ALA A 28 -9.20 17.67 -3.60
C ALA A 28 -8.85 16.64 -2.52
N SER A 29 -9.74 16.48 -1.54
CA SER A 29 -9.56 15.51 -0.46
C SER A 29 -10.88 14.93 0.00
N VAL A 30 -10.84 13.78 0.65
CA VAL A 30 -12.02 13.10 1.18
C VAL A 30 -11.80 12.65 2.62
N ASP A 31 -12.84 12.73 3.42
CA ASP A 31 -12.94 12.01 4.69
C ASP A 31 -13.62 10.67 4.42
N VAL A 32 -12.97 9.57 4.77
CA VAL A 32 -13.38 8.23 4.37
C VAL A 32 -13.39 7.27 5.55
N ASP A 33 -14.40 6.43 5.59
CA ASP A 33 -14.42 5.18 6.35
C ASP A 33 -14.10 4.01 5.44
N TYR A 34 -13.36 3.04 5.94
CA TYR A 34 -13.02 1.84 5.19
C TYR A 34 -12.94 0.62 6.09
N VAL A 35 -13.19 -0.54 5.52
CA VAL A 35 -13.06 -1.84 6.18
C VAL A 35 -12.37 -2.80 5.22
N VAL A 36 -11.38 -3.52 5.74
CA VAL A 36 -10.61 -4.52 4.99
C VAL A 36 -10.95 -5.89 5.52
N VAL A 37 -11.29 -6.79 4.61
CA VAL A 37 -11.52 -8.21 4.88
C VAL A 37 -10.46 -9.00 4.13
N THR A 38 -9.78 -9.89 4.86
CA THR A 38 -8.76 -10.80 4.33
C THR A 38 -9.26 -12.24 4.45
N PRO A 39 -8.69 -13.20 3.72
CA PRO A 39 -9.04 -14.62 3.87
C PRO A 39 -8.90 -15.13 5.31
N ALA A 40 -7.98 -14.58 6.10
CA ALA A 40 -7.78 -14.95 7.50
C ALA A 40 -8.90 -14.46 8.44
N ASN A 41 -9.69 -13.46 8.03
CA ASN A 41 -10.78 -12.93 8.82
C ASN A 41 -12.03 -13.81 8.78
N ILE A 42 -12.20 -14.53 7.66
CA ILE A 42 -13.34 -15.42 7.47
C ILE A 42 -13.01 -16.73 8.18
N ALA A 43 -13.64 -16.91 9.34
CA ALA A 43 -13.64 -18.21 9.99
C ALA A 43 -14.22 -19.21 8.99
N PRO A 44 -13.58 -20.37 8.83
CA PRO A 44 -14.07 -21.36 7.90
C PRO A 44 -15.36 -21.94 8.53
N ALA A 45 -16.50 -21.34 8.17
CA ALA A 45 -17.80 -21.71 8.69
C ALA A 45 -18.08 -23.16 8.27
N ASN A 46 -18.32 -24.05 9.24
CA ASN A 46 -18.65 -25.47 9.00
C ASN A 46 -17.64 -26.24 8.12
N THR A 47 -16.33 -26.05 8.32
CA THR A 47 -15.30 -26.70 7.50
C THR A 47 -14.70 -27.96 8.11
N THR A 48 -15.43 -28.75 8.89
CA THR A 48 -14.95 -30.11 9.08
C THR A 48 -15.14 -30.82 7.74
N VAL A 49 -14.05 -31.18 7.06
CA VAL A 49 -14.13 -32.03 5.89
C VAL A 49 -14.75 -33.35 6.36
N THR A 50 -15.89 -33.71 5.78
CA THR A 50 -16.60 -34.92 6.17
C THR A 50 -15.95 -36.14 5.55
N ASP A 51 -16.10 -37.31 6.18
CA ASP A 51 -15.60 -38.57 5.62
C ASP A 51 -16.20 -38.86 4.24
N ALA A 52 -17.45 -38.43 4.00
CA ALA A 52 -18.11 -38.57 2.71
C ALA A 52 -17.42 -37.74 1.61
N GLU A 53 -17.04 -36.49 1.91
CA GLU A 53 -16.31 -35.63 0.98
C GLU A 53 -14.90 -36.17 0.70
N LEU A 54 -14.21 -36.69 1.73
CA LEU A 54 -12.90 -37.34 1.55
C LEU A 54 -13.00 -38.58 0.68
N GLN A 55 -14.02 -39.42 0.89
CA GLN A 55 -14.24 -40.61 0.08
C GLN A 55 -14.53 -40.24 -1.38
N GLN A 56 -15.33 -39.19 -1.60
CA GLN A 56 -15.62 -38.69 -2.94
C GLN A 56 -14.38 -38.11 -3.62
N ALA A 57 -13.58 -37.32 -2.90
CA ALA A 57 -12.33 -36.77 -3.42
C ALA A 57 -11.31 -37.86 -3.76
N TYR A 58 -11.22 -38.91 -2.92
CA TYR A 58 -10.38 -40.07 -3.21
C TYR A 58 -10.87 -40.84 -4.42
N GLN A 59 -12.18 -41.07 -4.56
CA GLN A 59 -12.74 -41.72 -5.74
C GLN A 59 -12.41 -40.93 -7.02
N LYS A 60 -12.59 -39.61 -6.99
CA LYS A 60 -12.22 -38.72 -8.10
C LYS A 60 -10.73 -38.79 -8.42
N PHE A 61 -9.87 -38.86 -7.40
CA PHE A 61 -8.43 -39.05 -7.57
C PHE A 61 -8.12 -40.40 -8.22
N VAL A 62 -8.71 -41.49 -7.74
CA VAL A 62 -8.58 -42.84 -8.32
C VAL A 62 -9.01 -42.85 -9.78
N ASP A 63 -10.16 -42.24 -10.09
CA ASP A 63 -10.69 -42.19 -11.45
C ASP A 63 -9.77 -41.36 -12.37
N THR A 64 -9.26 -40.22 -11.89
CA THR A 64 -8.29 -39.41 -12.64
C THR A 64 -7.01 -40.19 -12.94
N GLN A 65 -6.49 -40.93 -11.95
CA GLN A 65 -5.28 -41.76 -12.12
C GLN A 65 -5.52 -42.95 -13.06
N LYS A 66 -6.70 -43.57 -13.01
CA LYS A 66 -7.09 -44.66 -13.93
C LYS A 66 -7.26 -44.16 -15.36
N SER A 67 -7.87 -42.99 -15.55
CA SER A 67 -8.04 -42.38 -16.86
C SER A 67 -6.73 -41.86 -17.46
N ALA A 68 -5.76 -41.49 -16.63
CA ALA A 68 -4.44 -41.05 -17.08
C ALA A 68 -3.51 -42.22 -17.49
N ALA A 69 -3.86 -43.46 -17.16
CA ALA A 69 -2.99 -44.59 -17.38
C ALA A 69 -3.25 -45.26 -18.74
N THR A 70 -2.19 -45.49 -19.50
CA THR A 70 -2.26 -46.13 -20.81
C THR A 70 -2.33 -47.66 -20.65
N PRO A 71 -3.31 -48.34 -21.29
CA PRO A 71 -3.39 -49.79 -21.22
C PRO A 71 -2.19 -50.42 -21.94
N THR A 72 -1.72 -51.55 -21.43
CA THR A 72 -0.74 -52.35 -22.18
C THR A 72 -1.49 -53.11 -23.27
N VAL A 73 -1.14 -52.85 -24.53
CA VAL A 73 -1.77 -53.52 -25.68
C VAL A 73 -0.84 -54.60 -26.20
N LYS A 74 -1.39 -55.79 -26.41
CA LYS A 74 -0.74 -56.90 -27.11
C LYS A 74 -1.49 -57.21 -28.38
N HIS A 75 -0.78 -57.58 -29.43
CA HIS A 75 -1.39 -58.06 -30.67
C HIS A 75 -0.68 -59.30 -31.25
N ILE A 76 -1.43 -60.04 -32.07
CA ILE A 76 -0.92 -61.06 -32.98
C ILE A 76 -1.34 -60.61 -34.37
N LEU A 77 -0.37 -60.28 -35.22
CA LEU A 77 -0.64 -59.90 -36.60
C LEU A 77 -0.54 -61.12 -37.50
N ILE A 78 -1.53 -61.34 -38.36
CA ILE A 78 -1.53 -62.36 -39.41
C ILE A 78 -1.72 -61.63 -40.73
N THR A 79 -0.63 -61.46 -41.50
CA THR A 79 -0.67 -60.72 -42.77
C THR A 79 -1.26 -61.56 -43.90
N THR A 80 -1.58 -60.89 -45.01
CA THR A 80 -2.02 -61.51 -46.27
C THR A 80 -0.90 -61.59 -47.31
N ASP A 81 0.36 -61.39 -46.91
CA ASP A 81 1.51 -61.42 -47.84
C ASP A 81 1.91 -62.86 -48.18
N ALA A 82 1.81 -63.75 -47.19
CA ALA A 82 2.18 -65.16 -47.30
C ALA A 82 0.98 -66.09 -47.54
N ARG A 83 -0.24 -65.54 -47.60
CA ARG A 83 -1.51 -66.29 -47.65
C ARG A 83 -2.66 -65.42 -48.14
N ASP A 84 -3.68 -66.02 -48.75
CA ASP A 84 -4.89 -65.28 -49.13
C ASP A 84 -5.70 -64.81 -47.91
N ASP A 85 -6.66 -63.90 -48.13
CA ASP A 85 -7.44 -63.29 -47.07
C ASP A 85 -8.26 -64.31 -46.26
N ALA A 86 -8.85 -65.30 -46.94
CA ALA A 86 -9.63 -66.35 -46.29
C ALA A 86 -8.76 -67.26 -45.41
N ALA A 87 -7.54 -67.56 -45.86
CA ALA A 87 -6.55 -68.32 -45.10
C ALA A 87 -6.04 -67.52 -43.90
N ALA A 88 -5.78 -66.21 -44.05
CA ALA A 88 -5.39 -65.33 -42.95
C ALA A 88 -6.50 -65.24 -41.89
N GLN A 89 -7.76 -65.04 -42.31
CA GLN A 89 -8.91 -64.99 -41.41
C GLN A 89 -9.09 -66.31 -40.66
N LYS A 90 -9.00 -67.44 -41.37
CA LYS A 90 -9.14 -68.78 -40.80
C LYS A 90 -8.03 -69.06 -39.78
N LEU A 91 -6.79 -68.66 -40.08
CA LEU A 91 -5.67 -68.80 -39.16
C LEU A 91 -5.88 -67.94 -37.91
N ALA A 92 -6.32 -66.68 -38.06
CA ALA A 92 -6.61 -65.81 -36.92
C ALA A 92 -7.73 -66.39 -36.03
N ALA A 93 -8.79 -66.94 -36.63
CA ALA A 93 -9.86 -67.60 -35.89
C ALA A 93 -9.37 -68.88 -35.16
N GLN A 94 -8.48 -69.65 -35.78
CA GLN A 94 -7.86 -70.82 -35.15
C GLN A 94 -7.00 -70.41 -33.95
N VAL A 95 -6.16 -69.38 -34.10
CA VAL A 95 -5.31 -68.87 -33.02
C VAL A 95 -6.16 -68.34 -31.86
N ALA A 96 -7.24 -67.60 -32.14
CA ALA A 96 -8.19 -67.16 -31.11
C ALA A 96 -8.77 -68.36 -30.34
N THR A 97 -9.13 -69.44 -31.06
CA THR A 97 -9.65 -70.67 -30.45
C THR A 97 -8.60 -71.38 -29.59
N GLU A 98 -7.33 -71.41 -30.01
CA GLU A 98 -6.23 -71.99 -29.21
C GLU A 98 -6.01 -71.21 -27.91
N ILE A 99 -6.11 -69.88 -27.98
CA ILE A 99 -6.00 -69.02 -26.79
C ILE A 99 -7.18 -69.26 -25.84
N GLN A 100 -8.41 -69.34 -26.36
CA GLN A 100 -9.59 -69.68 -25.56
C GLN A 100 -9.50 -71.07 -24.90
N LYS A 101 -8.80 -72.02 -25.52
CA LYS A 101 -8.54 -73.37 -24.98
C LYS A 101 -7.40 -73.43 -23.95
N GLY A 102 -6.77 -72.29 -23.65
CA GLY A 102 -5.75 -72.17 -22.59
C GLY A 102 -4.32 -71.96 -23.07
N THR A 103 -4.08 -71.79 -24.38
CA THR A 103 -2.75 -71.37 -24.86
C THR A 103 -2.52 -69.91 -24.47
N SER A 104 -1.35 -69.57 -23.90
CA SER A 104 -1.08 -68.18 -23.53
C SER A 104 -0.97 -67.29 -24.77
N PHE A 105 -1.44 -66.04 -24.67
CA PHE A 105 -1.36 -65.06 -25.77
C PHE A 105 0.09 -64.87 -26.24
N ALA A 106 1.04 -64.82 -25.29
CA ALA A 106 2.46 -64.67 -25.60
C ALA A 106 3.02 -65.86 -26.41
N SER A 107 2.66 -67.09 -26.05
CA SER A 107 3.06 -68.29 -26.81
C SER A 107 2.44 -68.31 -28.20
N ALA A 108 1.16 -67.93 -28.32
CA ALA A 108 0.49 -67.81 -29.60
C ALA A 108 1.12 -66.70 -30.47
N ALA A 109 1.47 -65.55 -29.89
CA ALA A 109 2.16 -64.46 -30.58
C ALA A 109 3.52 -64.90 -31.12
N GLN A 110 4.35 -65.54 -30.28
CA GLN A 110 5.66 -66.07 -30.69
C GLN A 110 5.56 -67.10 -31.82
N LYS A 111 4.49 -67.90 -31.84
CA LYS A 111 4.28 -68.96 -32.84
C LYS A 111 3.67 -68.45 -34.14
N TYR A 112 2.68 -67.56 -34.07
CA TYR A 112 1.82 -67.23 -35.21
C TYR A 112 1.86 -65.77 -35.65
N SER A 113 2.40 -64.84 -34.84
CA SER A 113 2.47 -63.44 -35.26
C SER A 113 3.49 -63.27 -36.39
N ASP A 114 3.12 -62.49 -37.39
CA ASP A 114 3.97 -62.07 -38.50
C ASP A 114 4.62 -60.70 -38.24
N ASP A 115 4.24 -60.00 -37.16
CA ASP A 115 4.95 -58.77 -36.73
C ASP A 115 6.22 -59.13 -35.95
N PRO A 116 7.43 -58.91 -36.50
CA PRO A 116 8.67 -59.31 -35.85
C PRO A 116 8.94 -58.59 -34.52
N GLU A 117 8.50 -57.34 -34.38
CA GLU A 117 8.81 -56.50 -33.23
C GLU A 117 8.03 -56.93 -31.98
N SER A 118 6.71 -57.09 -32.12
CA SER A 118 5.87 -57.57 -31.02
C SER A 118 6.02 -59.07 -30.80
N LYS A 119 6.24 -59.88 -31.84
CA LYS A 119 6.39 -61.35 -31.76
C LYS A 119 7.46 -61.76 -30.74
N ALA A 120 8.62 -61.11 -30.79
CA ALA A 120 9.73 -61.38 -29.86
C ALA A 120 9.37 -61.05 -28.40
N LYS A 121 8.41 -60.15 -28.19
CA LYS A 121 7.94 -59.67 -26.87
C LYS A 121 6.58 -60.25 -26.48
N GLY A 122 6.21 -61.42 -27.02
CA GLY A 122 4.95 -62.08 -26.71
C GLY A 122 3.71 -61.29 -27.15
N GLY A 123 3.84 -60.52 -28.22
CA GLY A 123 2.79 -59.69 -28.80
C GLY A 123 2.71 -58.27 -28.23
N THR A 124 3.54 -57.89 -27.26
CA THR A 124 3.46 -56.57 -26.61
C THR A 124 3.83 -55.42 -27.55
N VAL A 125 2.92 -54.45 -27.70
CA VAL A 125 3.13 -53.22 -28.46
C VAL A 125 3.79 -52.20 -27.53
N ALA A 126 5.04 -51.84 -27.82
CA ALA A 126 5.77 -50.86 -27.02
C ALA A 126 5.25 -49.44 -27.30
N GLY A 127 4.67 -48.78 -26.30
CA GLY A 127 4.18 -47.40 -26.44
C GLY A 127 3.00 -47.30 -27.42
N TYR A 128 1.97 -48.11 -27.22
CA TYR A 128 0.73 -48.01 -28.01
C TYR A 128 0.19 -46.57 -27.99
N GLU A 129 -0.02 -46.02 -29.18
CA GLU A 129 -0.67 -44.72 -29.43
C GLU A 129 -1.87 -44.94 -30.36
N ALA A 130 -2.99 -44.30 -30.04
CA ALA A 130 -4.18 -44.35 -30.88
C ALA A 130 -3.89 -43.74 -32.27
N GLY A 131 -4.46 -44.34 -33.31
CA GLY A 131 -4.31 -43.95 -34.71
C GLY A 131 -3.20 -44.69 -35.46
N VAL A 132 -2.25 -45.33 -34.77
CA VAL A 132 -1.11 -46.01 -35.41
C VAL A 132 -1.54 -47.25 -36.21
N PHE A 133 -2.50 -48.02 -35.69
CA PHE A 133 -2.98 -49.26 -36.31
C PHE A 133 -4.35 -49.12 -37.00
N GLY A 134 -4.92 -47.91 -36.98
CA GLY A 134 -6.20 -47.54 -37.59
C GLY A 134 -7.43 -47.76 -36.70
N ASP A 135 -8.53 -47.11 -37.07
CA ASP A 135 -9.76 -47.01 -36.27
C ASP A 135 -10.34 -48.35 -35.79
N ALA A 136 -10.25 -49.40 -36.61
CA ALA A 136 -10.78 -50.72 -36.26
C ALA A 136 -9.99 -51.35 -35.10
N PHE A 137 -8.68 -51.12 -35.06
CA PHE A 137 -7.80 -51.59 -34.00
C PHE A 137 -8.09 -50.82 -32.70
N ASP A 138 -8.16 -49.50 -32.77
CA ASP A 138 -8.41 -48.65 -31.60
C ASP A 138 -9.80 -48.88 -30.99
N LYS A 139 -10.81 -49.09 -31.84
CA LYS A 139 -12.15 -49.49 -31.38
C LYS A 139 -12.12 -50.80 -30.61
N ALA A 140 -11.34 -51.78 -31.08
CA ALA A 140 -11.19 -53.04 -30.38
C ALA A 140 -10.47 -52.86 -29.04
N VAL A 141 -9.33 -52.15 -29.00
CA VAL A 141 -8.60 -51.81 -27.76
C VAL A 141 -9.53 -51.15 -26.74
N ASN A 142 -10.34 -50.17 -27.16
CA ASN A 142 -11.26 -49.46 -26.26
C ASN A 142 -12.45 -50.30 -25.79
N SER A 143 -12.80 -51.38 -26.50
CA SER A 143 -13.94 -52.24 -26.18
C SER A 143 -13.59 -53.43 -25.28
N LEU A 144 -12.32 -53.82 -25.25
CA LEU A 144 -11.85 -55.00 -24.52
C LEU A 144 -11.72 -54.72 -23.02
N LYS A 145 -12.10 -55.70 -22.21
CA LYS A 145 -11.76 -55.69 -20.78
C LYS A 145 -10.31 -56.16 -20.58
N SER A 146 -9.72 -55.79 -19.44
CA SER A 146 -8.39 -56.29 -19.07
C SER A 146 -8.33 -57.82 -19.10
N GLY A 147 -7.38 -58.37 -19.85
CA GLY A 147 -7.15 -59.80 -20.07
C GLY A 147 -7.98 -60.41 -21.21
N GLU A 148 -8.98 -59.70 -21.74
CA GLU A 148 -9.83 -60.17 -22.83
C GLU A 148 -9.10 -60.16 -24.17
N VAL A 149 -9.41 -61.15 -25.02
CA VAL A 149 -8.85 -61.28 -26.37
C VAL A 149 -9.95 -60.99 -27.39
N SER A 150 -9.67 -60.12 -28.36
CA SER A 150 -10.62 -59.77 -29.41
C SER A 150 -10.91 -60.93 -30.36
N GLN A 151 -12.01 -60.80 -31.10
CA GLN A 151 -12.16 -61.50 -32.36
C GLN A 151 -11.11 -61.02 -33.38
N PRO A 152 -10.84 -61.77 -34.46
CA PRO A 152 -9.98 -61.30 -35.55
C PRO A 152 -10.47 -59.97 -36.13
N ILE A 153 -9.66 -58.92 -36.00
CA ILE A 153 -9.94 -57.57 -36.51
C ILE A 153 -9.16 -57.36 -37.79
N LYS A 154 -9.86 -57.08 -38.90
CA LYS A 154 -9.22 -56.73 -40.17
C LYS A 154 -8.74 -55.28 -40.14
N THR A 155 -7.48 -55.05 -40.48
CA THR A 155 -6.89 -53.73 -40.74
C THR A 155 -6.19 -53.74 -42.11
N GLN A 156 -5.53 -52.64 -42.46
CA GLN A 156 -4.68 -52.56 -43.67
C GLN A 156 -3.47 -53.51 -43.62
N TYR A 157 -3.05 -53.96 -42.44
CA TYR A 157 -1.86 -54.80 -42.26
C TYR A 157 -2.19 -56.31 -42.25
N GLY A 158 -3.46 -56.68 -42.12
CA GLY A 158 -3.88 -58.08 -42.02
C GLY A 158 -4.97 -58.27 -40.97
N TYR A 159 -5.01 -59.45 -40.36
CA TYR A 159 -5.90 -59.76 -39.25
C TYR A 159 -5.14 -59.66 -37.93
N HIS A 160 -5.72 -58.96 -36.96
CA HIS A 160 -5.16 -58.79 -35.62
C HIS A 160 -6.03 -59.51 -34.59
N LEU A 161 -5.38 -60.24 -33.68
CA LEU A 161 -5.95 -60.54 -32.37
C LEU A 161 -5.35 -59.57 -31.38
N ILE A 162 -6.18 -58.96 -30.54
CA ILE A 162 -5.76 -57.91 -29.61
C ILE A 162 -6.09 -58.37 -28.20
N GLN A 163 -5.16 -58.17 -27.29
CA GLN A 163 -5.37 -58.33 -25.86
C GLN A 163 -4.95 -57.05 -25.15
N THR A 164 -5.83 -56.53 -24.30
CA THR A 164 -5.50 -55.39 -23.43
C THR A 164 -5.23 -55.89 -22.03
N GLU A 165 -4.12 -55.50 -21.44
CA GLU A 165 -3.90 -55.62 -20.00
C GLU A 165 -4.15 -54.24 -19.39
N GLY A 166 -5.02 -54.19 -18.38
CA GLY A 166 -5.33 -52.95 -17.68
C GLY A 166 -4.03 -52.32 -17.17
N ALA A 167 -3.91 -51.00 -17.29
CA ALA A 167 -2.76 -50.31 -16.74
C ALA A 167 -2.67 -50.64 -15.24
N ALA A 168 -1.52 -51.14 -14.79
CA ALA A 168 -1.26 -51.33 -13.37
C ALA A 168 -1.09 -49.95 -12.74
N VAL A 169 -2.20 -49.24 -12.50
CA VAL A 169 -2.18 -47.97 -11.80
C VAL A 169 -2.01 -48.28 -10.33
N GLN A 170 -0.79 -48.14 -9.83
CA GLN A 170 -0.56 -48.11 -8.40
C GLN A 170 -1.14 -46.80 -7.87
N VAL A 171 -2.40 -46.83 -7.47
CA VAL A 171 -3.03 -45.71 -6.78
C VAL A 171 -2.67 -45.81 -5.30
N PRO A 172 -2.11 -44.74 -4.70
CA PRO A 172 -1.90 -44.67 -3.26
C PRO A 172 -3.19 -44.98 -2.48
N THR A 173 -3.06 -45.57 -1.29
CA THR A 173 -4.21 -45.92 -0.46
C THR A 173 -4.93 -44.67 0.04
N PHE A 174 -6.21 -44.82 0.40
CA PHE A 174 -6.98 -43.73 1.01
C PHE A 174 -6.25 -43.12 2.21
N GLU A 175 -5.72 -43.95 3.11
CA GLU A 175 -4.98 -43.48 4.29
C GLU A 175 -3.72 -42.68 3.94
N ALA A 176 -3.01 -43.05 2.87
CA ALA A 176 -1.83 -42.30 2.41
C ALA A 176 -2.21 -40.91 1.86
N GLU A 177 -3.35 -40.81 1.18
CA GLU A 177 -3.81 -39.57 0.55
C GLU A 177 -4.69 -38.70 1.47
N LYS A 178 -5.21 -39.27 2.56
CA LYS A 178 -6.18 -38.62 3.44
C LYS A 178 -5.71 -37.24 3.90
N ALA A 179 -4.46 -37.10 4.34
CA ALA A 179 -3.92 -35.82 4.80
C ALA A 179 -3.86 -34.76 3.69
N ARG A 180 -3.42 -35.13 2.49
CA ARG A 180 -3.35 -34.23 1.33
C ARG A 180 -4.75 -33.80 0.88
N LEU A 181 -5.65 -34.77 0.70
CA LEU A 181 -7.04 -34.51 0.29
C LEU A 181 -7.78 -33.65 1.31
N THR A 182 -7.55 -33.88 2.61
CA THR A 182 -8.11 -33.03 3.67
C THR A 182 -7.64 -31.58 3.51
N ALA A 183 -6.33 -31.37 3.33
CA ALA A 183 -5.78 -30.02 3.16
C ALA A 183 -6.32 -29.31 1.90
N GLU A 184 -6.45 -30.03 0.79
CA GLU A 184 -7.01 -29.50 -0.46
C GLU A 184 -8.48 -29.13 -0.33
N LEU A 185 -9.30 -30.01 0.25
CA LEU A 185 -10.72 -29.75 0.47
C LEU A 185 -10.93 -28.60 1.46
N GLN A 186 -10.12 -28.54 2.53
CA GLN A 186 -10.17 -27.45 3.50
C GLN A 186 -9.84 -26.11 2.84
N LYS A 187 -8.80 -26.08 2.00
CA LYS A 187 -8.41 -24.89 1.25
C LYS A 187 -9.54 -24.45 0.30
N ALA A 188 -10.07 -25.36 -0.50
CA ALA A 188 -11.16 -25.07 -1.43
C ALA A 188 -12.43 -24.57 -0.72
N LYS A 189 -12.81 -25.20 0.41
CA LYS A 189 -13.93 -24.73 1.23
C LYS A 189 -13.71 -23.32 1.76
N THR A 190 -12.48 -23.01 2.20
CA THR A 190 -12.14 -21.68 2.72
C THR A 190 -12.19 -20.62 1.61
N GLU A 191 -11.69 -20.94 0.41
CA GLU A 191 -11.74 -20.04 -0.76
C GLU A 191 -13.19 -19.77 -1.19
N ASN A 192 -14.03 -20.82 -1.28
CA ASN A 192 -15.44 -20.67 -1.62
C ASN A 192 -16.20 -19.86 -0.56
N ALA A 193 -16.02 -20.21 0.72
CA ALA A 193 -16.65 -19.49 1.82
C ALA A 193 -16.24 -18.02 1.85
N TYR A 194 -14.97 -17.72 1.55
CA TYR A 194 -14.48 -16.36 1.40
C TYR A 194 -15.24 -15.63 0.28
N THR A 195 -15.27 -16.18 -0.94
CA THR A 195 -15.99 -15.58 -2.06
C THR A 195 -17.48 -15.37 -1.78
N ASP A 196 -18.15 -16.36 -1.20
CA ASP A 196 -19.58 -16.29 -0.86
C ASP A 196 -19.84 -15.22 0.20
N THR A 197 -18.98 -15.14 1.23
CA THR A 197 -19.08 -14.11 2.27
C THR A 197 -18.87 -12.71 1.67
N ILE A 198 -17.86 -12.54 0.81
CA ILE A 198 -17.61 -11.25 0.15
C ILE A 198 -18.81 -10.82 -0.72
N ASN A 199 -19.43 -11.75 -1.45
CA ASN A 199 -20.62 -11.47 -2.25
C ASN A 199 -21.81 -11.04 -1.38
N SER A 200 -22.10 -11.77 -0.30
CA SER A 200 -23.14 -11.44 0.67
C SER A 200 -22.90 -10.06 1.32
N LEU A 201 -21.68 -9.82 1.80
CA LEU A 201 -21.25 -8.54 2.36
C LEU A 201 -21.41 -7.40 1.36
N ASN A 202 -21.05 -7.62 0.10
CA ASN A 202 -21.19 -6.60 -0.93
C ASN A 202 -22.66 -6.22 -1.15
N GLU A 203 -23.57 -7.18 -1.19
CA GLU A 203 -25.01 -6.91 -1.28
C GLU A 203 -25.52 -6.12 -0.06
N LEU A 204 -25.09 -6.49 1.15
CA LEU A 204 -25.44 -5.80 2.39
C LEU A 204 -24.91 -4.37 2.43
N VAL A 205 -23.63 -4.14 2.13
CA VAL A 205 -23.03 -2.80 2.12
C VAL A 205 -23.69 -1.91 1.08
N VAL A 206 -23.88 -2.42 -0.14
CA VAL A 206 -24.46 -1.65 -1.24
C VAL A 206 -25.93 -1.33 -0.97
N SER A 207 -26.69 -2.24 -0.36
CA SER A 207 -28.11 -2.01 -0.04
C SER A 207 -28.34 -1.09 1.16
N SER A 208 -27.50 -1.20 2.20
CA SER A 208 -27.59 -0.40 3.43
C SER A 208 -26.86 0.95 3.36
N ASP A 209 -25.96 1.13 2.38
CA ASP A 209 -25.00 2.24 2.30
C ASP A 209 -24.14 2.37 3.59
N ALA A 210 -23.83 1.26 4.27
CA ALA A 210 -23.14 1.27 5.56
C ALA A 210 -22.03 0.21 5.63
N LEU A 211 -20.98 0.49 6.41
CA LEU A 211 -19.83 -0.42 6.58
C LEU A 211 -19.85 -1.19 7.90
N ASP A 212 -20.71 -0.79 8.84
CA ASP A 212 -20.93 -1.47 10.11
C ASP A 212 -21.45 -2.90 9.91
N VAL A 213 -22.30 -3.12 8.90
CA VAL A 213 -22.77 -4.46 8.50
C VAL A 213 -21.62 -5.46 8.25
N VAL A 214 -20.47 -4.97 7.77
CA VAL A 214 -19.28 -5.82 7.56
C VAL A 214 -18.67 -6.26 8.88
N ALA A 215 -18.55 -5.33 9.84
CA ALA A 215 -18.04 -5.64 11.18
C ALA A 215 -19.05 -6.44 12.01
N GLU A 216 -20.34 -6.33 11.71
CA GLU A 216 -21.39 -7.13 12.32
C GLU A 216 -21.35 -8.59 11.85
N GLU A 217 -21.15 -8.83 10.56
CA GLU A 217 -21.06 -10.18 10.01
C GLU A 217 -19.68 -10.81 10.30
N VAL A 218 -18.61 -10.04 10.14
CA VAL A 218 -17.23 -10.49 10.36
C VAL A 218 -16.66 -9.82 11.61
N LYS A 219 -16.91 -10.41 12.78
CA LYS A 219 -16.53 -9.84 14.09
C LYS A 219 -15.02 -9.57 14.27
N THR A 220 -14.17 -10.13 13.42
CA THR A 220 -12.71 -9.94 13.48
C THR A 220 -12.24 -8.66 12.79
N VAL A 221 -13.07 -8.00 11.99
CA VAL A 221 -12.73 -6.74 11.30
C VAL A 221 -13.37 -5.54 12.00
N LYS A 222 -12.84 -4.35 11.72
CA LYS A 222 -13.35 -3.08 12.25
C LYS A 222 -13.35 -2.03 11.16
N VAL A 223 -14.34 -1.14 11.20
CA VAL A 223 -14.35 0.06 10.37
C VAL A 223 -13.28 1.03 10.89
N GLN A 224 -12.48 1.54 9.98
CA GLN A 224 -11.41 2.50 10.23
C GLN A 224 -11.71 3.81 9.50
N SER A 225 -11.24 4.92 10.06
CA SER A 225 -11.48 6.25 9.50
C SER A 225 -10.17 6.93 9.11
N ALA A 226 -10.20 7.67 8.01
CA ALA A 226 -9.13 8.58 7.61
C ALA A 226 -9.72 9.92 7.17
N ASN A 227 -9.05 11.02 7.54
CA ASN A 227 -9.49 12.38 7.21
C ASN A 227 -8.52 13.02 6.23
N ALA A 228 -9.02 13.94 5.41
CA ALA A 228 -8.23 14.69 4.42
C ALA A 228 -7.34 13.78 3.53
N VAL A 229 -7.89 12.65 3.09
CA VAL A 229 -7.20 11.74 2.16
C VAL A 229 -7.16 12.39 0.80
N THR A 230 -5.97 12.43 0.19
CA THR A 230 -5.70 13.03 -1.12
C THR A 230 -5.12 11.98 -2.07
N LEU A 231 -4.99 12.33 -3.36
CA LEU A 231 -4.25 11.51 -4.33
C LEU A 231 -2.78 11.28 -3.94
N ALA A 232 -2.18 12.16 -3.13
CA ALA A 232 -0.80 12.04 -2.65
C ALA A 232 -0.67 11.30 -1.32
N THR A 233 -1.77 10.98 -0.64
CA THR A 233 -1.75 10.32 0.67
C THR A 233 -1.10 8.94 0.57
N GLN A 234 -0.21 8.68 1.52
CA GLN A 234 0.49 7.40 1.69
C GLN A 234 -0.19 6.60 2.81
N HIS A 235 -0.74 5.45 2.46
CA HIS A 235 -1.47 4.55 3.33
C HIS A 235 -1.48 3.14 2.71
N PRO A 236 -1.32 2.05 3.48
CA PRO A 236 -1.26 0.68 2.93
C PRO A 236 -2.43 0.30 2.02
N VAL A 237 -3.63 0.80 2.37
CA VAL A 237 -4.89 0.50 1.67
C VAL A 237 -5.36 1.66 0.77
N LEU A 238 -5.45 2.88 1.30
CA LEU A 238 -6.00 4.04 0.58
C LEU A 238 -5.06 4.57 -0.52
N SER A 239 -3.79 4.15 -0.54
CA SER A 239 -2.89 4.49 -1.64
C SER A 239 -3.08 3.62 -2.88
N GLN A 240 -3.81 2.50 -2.76
CA GLN A 240 -3.98 1.55 -3.85
C GLN A 240 -4.73 2.21 -5.03
N PRO A 241 -4.29 1.99 -6.29
CA PRO A 241 -4.90 2.65 -7.45
C PRO A 241 -6.41 2.39 -7.57
N SER A 242 -6.85 1.14 -7.37
CA SER A 242 -8.27 0.76 -7.44
C SER A 242 -9.11 1.50 -6.38
N VAL A 243 -8.56 1.71 -5.19
CA VAL A 243 -9.22 2.45 -4.11
C VAL A 243 -9.27 3.94 -4.44
N LYS A 244 -8.16 4.54 -4.91
CA LYS A 244 -8.13 5.97 -5.29
C LYS A 244 -9.13 6.31 -6.38
N VAL A 245 -9.23 5.46 -7.41
CA VAL A 245 -10.22 5.65 -8.48
C VAL A 245 -11.61 5.71 -7.88
N LYS A 246 -11.94 4.83 -6.93
CA LYS A 246 -13.27 4.83 -6.31
C LYS A 246 -13.51 6.04 -5.40
N LEU A 247 -12.51 6.46 -4.61
CA LEU A 247 -12.64 7.60 -3.69
C LEU A 247 -12.85 8.95 -4.39
N PHE A 248 -12.29 9.13 -5.58
CA PHE A 248 -12.34 10.40 -6.32
C PHE A 248 -13.17 10.32 -7.61
N ASN A 249 -13.98 9.28 -7.79
CA ASN A 249 -14.89 9.18 -8.93
C ASN A 249 -16.08 10.16 -8.79
N ASP A 250 -16.63 10.58 -9.92
CA ASP A 250 -17.83 11.42 -9.99
C ASP A 250 -19.04 10.77 -9.32
N ASP A 251 -19.14 9.44 -9.27
CA ASP A 251 -20.19 8.72 -8.55
C ASP A 251 -20.18 9.00 -7.05
N VAL A 252 -19.02 9.26 -6.45
CA VAL A 252 -18.94 9.59 -5.01
C VAL A 252 -19.20 11.07 -4.78
N LYS A 253 -18.85 11.90 -5.76
CA LYS A 253 -19.09 13.34 -5.73
C LYS A 253 -20.57 13.69 -5.95
N ASN A 254 -21.26 12.91 -6.79
CA ASN A 254 -22.60 13.25 -7.30
C ASN A 254 -23.61 12.10 -7.20
N GLY A 255 -23.23 10.94 -6.67
CA GLY A 255 -24.12 9.77 -6.62
C GLY A 255 -25.00 9.72 -5.38
N ASP A 256 -26.04 8.88 -5.47
CA ASP A 256 -27.03 8.69 -4.40
C ASP A 256 -26.50 7.87 -3.21
N ARG A 257 -25.28 7.33 -3.30
CA ARG A 257 -24.67 6.44 -2.30
C ARG A 257 -23.23 6.82 -2.03
N ASN A 258 -22.83 6.68 -0.77
CA ASN A 258 -21.51 7.05 -0.28
C ASN A 258 -20.58 5.84 -0.15
N ALA A 259 -21.12 4.65 0.10
CA ALA A 259 -20.41 3.40 0.20
C ALA A 259 -20.14 2.79 -1.19
N SER A 260 -18.95 2.24 -1.38
CA SER A 260 -18.54 1.56 -2.59
C SER A 260 -19.07 0.13 -2.65
N SER A 261 -19.10 -0.43 -3.86
CA SER A 261 -18.99 -1.88 -4.02
C SER A 261 -17.64 -2.36 -3.49
N ASN A 262 -17.48 -3.68 -3.34
CA ASN A 262 -16.22 -4.30 -2.98
C ASN A 262 -15.12 -3.91 -3.98
N ILE A 263 -13.90 -3.74 -3.47
CA ILE A 263 -12.70 -3.43 -4.24
C ILE A 263 -11.67 -4.50 -3.91
N THR A 264 -11.37 -5.37 -4.87
CA THR A 264 -10.32 -6.38 -4.72
C THR A 264 -8.94 -5.76 -4.92
N LEU A 265 -8.05 -5.97 -3.96
CA LEU A 265 -6.66 -5.54 -3.99
C LEU A 265 -5.78 -6.61 -4.65
N ALA A 266 -4.59 -6.22 -5.10
CA ALA A 266 -3.67 -7.12 -5.81
C ALA A 266 -3.17 -8.31 -4.96
N ASN A 267 -3.23 -8.19 -3.64
CA ASN A 267 -2.89 -9.25 -2.68
C ASN A 267 -4.06 -10.19 -2.34
N GLY A 268 -5.25 -9.99 -2.94
CA GLY A 268 -6.45 -10.79 -2.69
C GLY A 268 -7.34 -10.29 -1.55
N ASP A 269 -6.91 -9.26 -0.81
CA ASP A 269 -7.75 -8.62 0.20
C ASP A 269 -8.87 -7.84 -0.48
N VAL A 270 -9.99 -7.70 0.23
CA VAL A 270 -11.15 -6.94 -0.24
C VAL A 270 -11.39 -5.76 0.69
N VAL A 271 -11.58 -4.58 0.10
CA VAL A 271 -11.88 -3.36 0.84
C VAL A 271 -13.21 -2.76 0.38
N TRP A 272 -13.97 -2.26 1.35
CA TRP A 272 -15.07 -1.34 1.11
C TRP A 272 -14.70 0.03 1.66
N VAL A 273 -15.11 1.08 0.96
CA VAL A 273 -14.91 2.45 1.39
C VAL A 273 -16.24 3.18 1.40
N LYS A 274 -16.40 4.13 2.33
CA LYS A 274 -17.55 5.04 2.40
C LYS A 274 -17.03 6.44 2.59
N VAL A 275 -17.28 7.31 1.61
CA VAL A 275 -16.88 8.72 1.70
C VAL A 275 -17.91 9.47 2.53
N ARG A 276 -17.45 10.10 3.61
CA ARG A 276 -18.31 10.92 4.48
C ARG A 276 -18.44 12.34 3.95
N ASN A 277 -17.31 12.94 3.59
CA ASN A 277 -17.23 14.31 3.09
C ASN A 277 -16.26 14.38 1.92
N TYR A 278 -16.66 15.12 0.89
CA TYR A 278 -15.82 15.45 -0.26
C TYR A 278 -15.45 16.93 -0.22
N HIS A 279 -14.16 17.23 -0.23
CA HIS A 279 -13.61 18.59 -0.29
C HIS A 279 -13.06 18.85 -1.69
N ALA A 280 -13.72 19.74 -2.43
CA ALA A 280 -13.30 20.09 -3.78
C ALA A 280 -11.96 20.85 -3.79
N ALA A 281 -11.16 20.62 -4.84
CA ALA A 281 -9.97 21.42 -5.09
C ALA A 281 -10.36 22.88 -5.37
N GLY A 282 -9.65 23.83 -4.74
CA GLY A 282 -9.97 25.25 -4.89
C GLY A 282 -9.63 26.05 -3.65
N VAL A 283 -10.34 27.16 -3.46
CA VAL A 283 -10.27 27.96 -2.24
C VAL A 283 -11.22 27.35 -1.22
N GLN A 284 -10.72 27.02 -0.03
CA GLN A 284 -11.50 26.57 1.12
C GLN A 284 -12.62 27.57 1.39
N THR A 285 -13.81 27.10 1.71
CA THR A 285 -14.90 27.95 2.19
C THR A 285 -14.54 28.63 3.50
N LEU A 286 -15.28 29.67 3.89
CA LEU A 286 -15.09 30.33 5.18
C LEU A 286 -15.18 29.33 6.34
N GLU A 287 -16.12 28.38 6.28
CA GLU A 287 -16.31 27.35 7.31
C GLU A 287 -15.08 26.44 7.41
N GLU A 288 -14.60 25.90 6.29
CA GLU A 288 -13.40 25.05 6.24
C GLU A 288 -12.13 25.80 6.68
N ALA A 289 -12.00 27.09 6.32
CA ALA A 289 -10.85 27.91 6.65
C ALA A 289 -10.88 28.46 8.09
N THR A 290 -12.04 28.48 8.74
CA THR A 290 -12.25 29.11 10.07
C THR A 290 -11.24 28.67 11.13
N PRO A 291 -10.95 27.36 11.33
CA PRO A 291 -9.97 26.92 12.32
C PRO A 291 -8.57 27.49 12.06
N ARG A 292 -8.16 27.55 10.79
CA ARG A 292 -6.85 28.06 10.36
C ARG A 292 -6.79 29.58 10.48
N VAL A 293 -7.84 30.28 10.03
CA VAL A 293 -7.99 31.74 10.16
C VAL A 293 -7.95 32.15 11.63
N LYS A 294 -8.69 31.46 12.50
CA LYS A 294 -8.71 31.73 13.94
C LYS A 294 -7.31 31.59 14.54
N THR A 295 -6.58 30.53 14.18
CA THR A 295 -5.20 30.33 14.64
C THR A 295 -4.29 31.48 14.20
N GLN A 296 -4.34 31.86 12.92
CA GLN A 296 -3.55 32.98 12.39
C GLN A 296 -3.91 34.33 13.04
N LEU A 297 -5.19 34.59 13.28
CA LEU A 297 -5.65 35.81 13.93
C LEU A 297 -5.23 35.88 15.40
N ILE A 298 -5.28 34.76 16.13
CA ILE A 298 -4.76 34.67 17.50
C ILE A 298 -3.27 34.97 17.50
N GLU A 299 -2.51 34.41 16.55
CA GLU A 299 -1.08 34.64 16.42
C GLU A 299 -0.75 36.10 16.12
N LYS A 300 -1.45 36.70 15.16
CA LYS A 300 -1.30 38.10 14.80
C LYS A 300 -1.61 39.02 15.98
N LYS A 301 -2.76 38.84 16.63
CA LYS A 301 -3.13 39.65 17.81
C LYS A 301 -2.16 39.45 18.97
N ALA A 302 -1.66 38.23 19.20
CA ALA A 302 -0.67 37.96 20.23
C ALA A 302 0.65 38.68 19.93
N PHE A 303 1.07 38.66 18.67
CA PHE A 303 2.27 39.36 18.22
C PHE A 303 2.12 40.88 18.34
N ASP A 304 0.98 41.44 17.92
CA ASP A 304 0.70 42.87 18.02
C ASP A 304 0.64 43.34 19.49
N ALA A 305 0.05 42.53 20.38
CA ALA A 305 0.04 42.78 21.81
C ALA A 305 1.45 42.75 22.41
N ALA A 306 2.24 41.72 22.09
CA ALA A 306 3.63 41.61 22.54
C ALA A 306 4.48 42.80 22.04
N LYS A 307 4.30 43.20 20.78
CA LYS A 307 4.99 44.37 20.20
C LYS A 307 4.61 45.66 20.91
N LYS A 308 3.33 45.84 21.26
CA LYS A 308 2.87 47.02 22.01
C LYS A 308 3.46 47.07 23.42
N ASP A 309 3.50 45.95 24.13
CA ASP A 309 4.06 45.88 25.48
C ASP A 309 5.57 46.10 25.47
N ILE A 310 6.28 45.55 24.49
CA ILE A 310 7.70 45.84 24.27
C ILE A 310 7.91 47.33 24.00
N GLN A 311 7.11 47.95 23.13
CA GLN A 311 7.24 49.37 22.84
C GLN A 311 6.99 50.25 24.09
N ALA A 312 5.97 49.92 24.89
CA ALA A 312 5.70 50.62 26.15
C ALA A 312 6.87 50.46 27.14
N ALA A 313 7.49 49.28 27.21
CA ALA A 313 8.68 49.06 28.03
C ALA A 313 9.88 49.88 27.53
N LEU A 314 10.14 49.90 26.21
CA LEU A 314 11.21 50.71 25.61
C LEU A 314 11.05 52.19 25.95
N ASP A 315 9.82 52.72 25.88
CA ASP A 315 9.55 54.11 26.20
C ASP A 315 9.69 54.41 27.70
N ALA A 316 9.35 53.46 28.57
CA ALA A 316 9.60 53.56 30.01
C ALA A 316 11.11 53.59 30.34
N PHE A 317 11.93 52.75 29.69
CA PHE A 317 13.39 52.74 29.88
C PHE A 317 14.07 54.06 29.48
N LYS A 318 13.46 54.87 28.62
CA LYS A 318 14.00 56.21 28.28
C LYS A 318 13.87 57.22 29.42
N THR A 319 12.93 57.03 30.34
CA THR A 319 12.54 58.05 31.34
C THR A 319 12.65 57.58 32.78
N GLN A 320 12.71 56.27 33.04
CA GLN A 320 12.72 55.69 34.39
C GLN A 320 13.92 54.75 34.61
N PRO A 321 14.43 54.64 35.86
CA PRO A 321 15.49 53.70 36.21
C PRO A 321 15.10 52.25 35.91
N ALA A 322 16.06 51.44 35.49
CA ALA A 322 15.82 50.07 35.03
C ALA A 322 15.09 49.22 36.09
N ALA A 323 15.46 49.36 37.37
CA ALA A 323 14.82 48.64 38.47
C ALA A 323 13.30 48.91 38.58
N THR A 324 12.84 50.13 38.26
CA THR A 324 11.42 50.49 38.31
C THR A 324 10.65 49.91 37.12
N VAL A 325 11.29 49.89 35.95
CA VAL A 325 10.70 49.35 34.71
C VAL A 325 10.60 47.84 34.78
N LEU A 326 11.61 47.16 35.32
CA LEU A 326 11.64 45.70 35.52
C LEU A 326 10.65 45.22 36.58
N ALA A 327 10.39 46.03 37.60
CA ALA A 327 9.40 45.69 38.63
C ALA A 327 7.94 45.77 38.14
N LYS A 328 7.68 46.59 37.10
CA LYS A 328 6.32 46.80 36.56
C LYS A 328 6.01 45.93 35.34
N ASN A 329 7.03 45.54 34.57
CA ASN A 329 6.85 44.80 33.32
C ASN A 329 7.21 43.32 33.49
N GLN A 330 6.56 42.45 32.72
CA GLN A 330 6.80 41.00 32.76
C GLN A 330 8.02 40.55 31.92
N ILE A 331 8.83 41.49 31.41
CA ILE A 331 9.99 41.20 30.57
C ILE A 331 11.14 40.72 31.43
N ARG A 332 11.61 39.48 31.18
CA ARG A 332 12.79 38.92 31.84
C ARG A 332 14.01 39.14 30.96
N PHE A 333 15.07 39.66 31.56
CA PHE A 333 16.36 39.83 30.92
C PHE A 333 17.32 38.76 31.42
N GLU A 334 18.07 38.16 30.50
CA GLU A 334 19.19 37.28 30.82
C GLU A 334 20.47 38.11 30.77
N ASN A 335 21.35 37.93 31.77
CA ASN A 335 22.62 38.63 31.79
C ASN A 335 23.55 37.98 30.76
N ALA A 336 23.76 38.67 29.65
CA ALA A 336 24.64 38.20 28.59
C ALA A 336 26.14 38.37 28.96
N GLY A 337 26.49 39.23 29.92
CA GLY A 337 27.87 39.56 30.27
C GLY A 337 28.40 40.81 29.57
N THR A 338 29.73 40.97 29.57
CA THR A 338 30.42 42.11 28.95
C THR A 338 31.00 41.68 27.62
N PHE A 339 30.73 42.45 26.56
CA PHE A 339 31.21 42.18 25.20
C PHE A 339 31.86 43.40 24.58
N THR A 340 32.81 43.17 23.69
CA THR A 340 33.37 44.16 22.77
C THR A 340 32.71 44.05 21.38
N ARG A 341 32.90 45.08 20.54
CA ARG A 341 32.45 45.07 19.13
C ARG A 341 33.19 44.05 18.25
N ALA A 342 34.18 43.35 18.80
CA ALA A 342 35.05 42.42 18.09
C ALA A 342 34.95 40.97 18.62
N ASP A 343 34.21 40.73 19.70
CA ASP A 343 34.17 39.41 20.35
C ASP A 343 33.37 38.38 19.51
N GLY A 344 32.39 38.82 18.71
CA GLY A 344 31.61 37.95 17.81
C GLY A 344 30.79 36.85 18.50
N LEU A 345 30.64 36.91 19.83
CA LEU A 345 29.97 35.89 20.66
C LEU A 345 28.44 36.05 20.69
N LEU A 346 27.92 37.21 20.29
CA LEU A 346 26.49 37.45 20.16
C LEU A 346 26.04 37.22 18.71
N LYS A 347 24.76 36.85 18.51
CA LYS A 347 24.16 36.87 17.16
C LYS A 347 24.33 38.28 16.59
N ARG A 348 24.71 38.38 15.31
CA ARG A 348 25.08 39.64 14.64
C ARG A 348 24.00 40.73 14.79
N GLU A 349 22.73 40.36 14.73
CA GLU A 349 21.59 41.27 14.87
C GLU A 349 21.47 41.84 16.30
N ILE A 350 21.76 41.03 17.32
CA ILE A 350 21.74 41.43 18.73
C ILE A 350 22.93 42.34 19.01
N GLU A 351 24.11 41.99 18.52
CA GLU A 351 25.33 42.80 18.67
C GLU A 351 25.15 44.19 18.02
N ARG A 352 24.67 44.23 16.77
CA ARG A 352 24.35 45.49 16.07
C ARG A 352 23.39 46.34 16.86
N ALA A 353 22.32 45.74 17.40
CA ALA A 353 21.34 46.45 18.20
C ALA A 353 21.97 47.01 19.49
N ALA A 354 22.75 46.21 20.23
CA ALA A 354 23.41 46.63 21.46
C ALA A 354 24.36 47.83 21.25
N PHE A 355 25.13 47.85 20.17
CA PHE A 355 26.09 48.93 19.90
C PHE A 355 25.50 50.13 19.13
N SER A 356 24.23 50.07 18.74
CA SER A 356 23.51 51.18 18.08
C SER A 356 22.90 52.19 19.06
N VAL A 357 22.74 51.82 20.34
CA VAL A 357 22.13 52.68 21.36
C VAL A 357 23.17 53.56 22.07
N LEU A 358 22.72 54.71 22.57
CA LEU A 358 23.57 55.62 23.35
C LEU A 358 23.99 55.00 24.68
N ALA A 359 25.15 55.40 25.21
CA ALA A 359 25.60 54.96 26.52
C ALA A 359 24.56 55.31 27.60
N PRO A 360 24.19 54.36 28.47
CA PRO A 360 23.19 54.59 29.52
C PRO A 360 23.71 55.58 30.56
N LYS A 361 22.80 56.38 31.13
CA LYS A 361 23.10 57.18 32.33
C LYS A 361 23.15 56.28 33.56
N GLN A 362 23.81 56.72 34.63
CA GLN A 362 23.91 55.95 35.88
C GLN A 362 22.51 55.54 36.40
N GLY A 363 22.30 54.23 36.58
CA GLY A 363 21.04 53.65 37.03
C GLY A 363 19.96 53.47 35.94
N MET A 364 20.22 53.92 34.72
CA MET A 364 19.37 53.74 33.54
C MET A 364 19.92 52.62 32.66
N TRP A 365 19.08 51.99 31.84
CA TRP A 365 19.50 51.07 30.79
C TRP A 365 19.11 51.65 29.43
N SER A 366 19.97 51.49 28.43
CA SER A 366 19.65 51.84 27.05
C SER A 366 19.14 50.59 26.36
N VAL A 367 17.87 50.61 25.94
CA VAL A 367 17.18 49.40 25.44
C VAL A 367 16.71 49.61 24.01
N THR A 368 16.83 48.57 23.18
CA THR A 368 16.36 48.51 21.79
C THR A 368 15.87 47.09 21.48
N THR A 369 15.51 46.83 20.22
CA THR A 369 15.08 45.51 19.74
C THR A 369 15.92 45.04 18.57
N ALA A 370 16.21 43.75 18.53
CA ALA A 370 16.78 43.06 17.38
C ALA A 370 15.74 42.11 16.79
N SER A 371 15.49 42.21 15.49
CA SER A 371 14.59 41.29 14.78
C SER A 371 15.39 40.11 14.23
N LEU A 372 15.02 38.91 14.64
CA LEU A 372 15.52 37.65 14.10
C LEU A 372 14.41 36.99 13.24
N PRO A 373 14.72 35.99 12.40
CA PRO A 373 13.75 35.44 11.45
C PRO A 373 12.41 34.97 12.06
N ASN A 374 12.44 34.47 13.30
CA ASN A 374 11.25 33.94 13.98
C ASN A 374 11.03 34.53 15.39
N GLU A 375 11.85 35.49 15.82
CA GLU A 375 11.80 36.02 17.18
C GLU A 375 12.17 37.52 17.20
N LEU A 376 11.53 38.27 18.10
CA LEU A 376 11.89 39.66 18.40
C LEU A 376 12.58 39.67 19.76
N VAL A 377 13.85 40.06 19.79
CA VAL A 377 14.67 40.07 21.02
C VAL A 377 14.80 41.50 21.52
N VAL A 378 14.54 41.71 22.81
CA VAL A 378 14.79 42.98 23.49
C VAL A 378 16.23 42.99 23.99
N VAL A 379 17.00 44.00 23.60
CA VAL A 379 18.43 44.13 23.91
C VAL A 379 18.61 45.33 24.82
N ALA A 380 19.15 45.11 26.02
CA ALA A 380 19.43 46.15 27.00
C ALA A 380 20.92 46.29 27.28
N VAL A 381 21.42 47.52 27.20
CA VAL A 381 22.78 47.90 27.58
C VAL A 381 22.72 48.55 28.95
N SER A 382 23.29 47.86 29.95
CA SER A 382 23.27 48.30 31.35
C SER A 382 24.43 49.20 31.73
N ASN A 383 25.59 49.04 31.08
CA ASN A 383 26.78 49.84 31.32
C ASN A 383 27.70 49.83 30.09
N VAL A 384 28.51 50.88 29.93
CA VAL A 384 29.59 50.94 28.93
C VAL A 384 30.90 51.18 29.70
N ASN A 385 31.88 50.30 29.50
CA ASN A 385 33.18 50.40 30.17
C ASN A 385 34.17 51.13 29.25
N ASP A 386 34.54 52.35 29.61
CA ASP A 386 35.52 53.16 28.87
C ASP A 386 36.97 52.91 29.33
N THR A 387 37.21 52.01 30.28
CA THR A 387 38.53 51.79 30.88
C THR A 387 39.56 51.21 29.92
N THR A 388 39.13 50.53 28.85
CA THR A 388 40.03 49.99 27.81
C THR A 388 40.58 51.05 26.86
N SER A 389 39.96 52.24 26.75
CA SER A 389 40.51 53.33 25.93
C SER A 389 41.65 54.08 26.61
N ASN A 390 41.72 54.05 27.95
CA ASN A 390 42.75 54.76 28.72
C ASN A 390 44.11 54.04 28.74
N ALA A 391 44.18 52.80 28.23
CA ALA A 391 45.41 52.01 28.12
C ALA A 391 46.06 52.07 26.71
N LEU A 392 45.42 52.78 25.76
CA LEU A 392 45.87 52.89 24.37
C LEU A 392 46.63 54.18 24.14
N THR A 393 47.66 54.15 23.28
CA THR A 393 48.37 55.38 22.89
C THR A 393 47.48 56.29 22.03
N PRO A 394 47.77 57.60 21.93
CA PRO A 394 47.02 58.51 21.06
C PRO A 394 46.91 58.04 19.61
N GLU A 395 47.96 57.41 19.08
CA GLU A 395 47.99 56.84 17.73
C GLU A 395 47.05 55.64 17.60
N GLN A 396 47.07 54.72 18.56
CA GLN A 396 46.17 53.56 18.58
C GLN A 396 44.71 53.98 18.71
N LEU A 397 44.42 55.02 19.50
CA LEU A 397 43.09 55.61 19.59
C LEU A 397 42.63 56.22 18.26
N LYS A 398 43.53 56.85 17.51
CA LYS A 398 43.23 57.42 16.20
C LYS A 398 42.92 56.35 15.15
N GLU A 399 43.71 55.28 15.08
CA GLU A 399 43.46 54.15 14.18
C GLU A 399 42.15 53.42 14.53
N LEU A 400 41.91 53.17 15.81
CA LEU A 400 40.68 52.54 16.29
C LEU A 400 39.45 53.42 16.01
N ALA A 401 39.56 54.75 16.17
CA ALA A 401 38.51 55.68 15.82
C ALA A 401 38.20 55.67 14.32
N GLN A 402 39.23 55.58 13.45
CA GLN A 402 39.04 55.45 12.00
C GLN A 402 38.35 54.13 11.62
N LEU A 403 38.77 53.00 12.20
CA LEU A 403 38.13 51.71 11.99
C LEU A 403 36.66 51.73 12.42
N TYR A 404 36.35 52.28 13.59
CA TYR A 404 34.97 52.39 14.05
C TYR A 404 34.13 53.38 13.23
N GLN A 405 34.73 54.46 12.72
CA GLN A 405 34.03 55.35 11.78
C GLN A 405 33.66 54.62 10.49
N GLN A 406 34.55 53.79 9.94
CA GLN A 406 34.26 52.98 8.76
C GLN A 406 33.15 51.94 9.02
N LEU A 407 33.24 51.22 10.14
CA LEU A 407 32.22 50.24 10.54
C LEU A 407 30.85 50.90 10.74
N ARG A 408 30.82 52.08 11.37
CA ARG A 408 29.60 52.86 11.58
C ARG A 408 29.02 53.35 10.25
N ALA A 409 29.84 53.85 9.33
CA ALA A 409 29.38 54.29 8.01
C ALA A 409 28.78 53.12 7.21
N GLN A 410 29.39 51.93 7.26
CA GLN A 410 28.85 50.72 6.63
C GLN A 410 27.51 50.32 7.26
N GLN A 411 27.39 50.41 8.58
CA GLN A 411 26.14 50.13 9.28
C GLN A 411 25.03 51.11 8.91
N GLU A 412 25.31 52.42 8.90
CA GLU A 412 24.33 53.44 8.50
C GLU A 412 23.84 53.22 7.06
N LEU A 413 24.74 52.80 6.15
CA LEU A 413 24.39 52.43 4.77
C LEU A 413 23.50 51.16 4.71
N ASP A 414 23.83 50.12 5.48
CA ASP A 414 23.05 48.89 5.57
C ASP A 414 21.65 49.18 6.12
N ASP A 415 21.55 49.94 7.21
CA ASP A 415 20.28 50.30 7.88
C ASP A 415 19.40 51.15 6.95
N TYR A 416 20.01 52.12 6.25
CA TYR A 416 19.32 52.89 5.22
C TYR A 416 18.83 52.01 4.07
N THR A 417 19.64 51.03 3.64
CA THR A 417 19.24 50.06 2.62
C THR A 417 18.07 49.18 3.07
N GLN A 418 18.07 48.73 4.33
CA GLN A 418 16.95 47.97 4.91
C GLN A 418 15.69 48.82 5.02
N TYR A 419 15.82 50.07 5.47
CA TYR A 419 14.71 51.02 5.49
C TYR A 419 14.10 51.19 4.09
N LEU A 420 14.93 51.43 3.08
CA LEU A 420 14.48 51.53 1.69
C LEU A 420 13.78 50.25 1.22
N LYS A 421 14.31 49.07 1.54
CA LYS A 421 13.64 47.78 1.23
C LYS A 421 12.29 47.65 1.92
N SER A 422 12.16 48.12 3.17
CA SER A 422 10.89 48.08 3.91
C SER A 422 9.82 49.03 3.36
N GLN A 423 10.24 50.14 2.74
CA GLN A 423 9.37 51.13 2.11
C GLN A 423 9.11 50.84 0.62
N ALA A 424 9.90 49.96 0.00
CA ALA A 424 9.76 49.61 -1.39
C ALA A 424 8.47 48.81 -1.62
N LYS A 425 7.52 49.42 -2.33
CA LYS A 425 6.39 48.69 -2.93
C LYS A 425 6.90 47.95 -4.17
N ILE A 426 7.36 46.73 -3.97
CA ILE A 426 7.70 45.82 -5.06
C ILE A 426 6.36 45.37 -5.68
N LYS A 427 6.13 45.74 -6.93
CA LYS A 427 4.96 45.29 -7.72
C LYS A 427 5.13 43.83 -8.15
#